data_AF-A0A662S1L9-F1
#
_entry.id   AF-A0A662S1L9-F1
#
_cell.length_a   1.000
_cell.length_b   1.000
_cell.length_c   1.000
_cell.angle_alpha   90.00
_cell.angle_beta   90.00
_cell.angle_gamma   90.00
#
_symmetry.space_group_name_H-M   'P 1'
#
loop_
_entity.id
_entity.type
_entity.pdbx_description
1 polymer ?
#
loop_
_entity_poly.entity_id
_entity_poly.type
_entity_poly.pdbx_seq_one_letter_code
_entity_poly.pdbx_strand_id
1 'polypeptide(L)'
;MSGGGDNLQFYLRRLAVACSYADQRYLAQLLRLVDLLASGRFEEAVEAADTLSEPLERFGLRETVGALSSLLASQDASAQAREEAQNWFLRIKMAIQRRLFTES
;
A
#
# COMPACT_ATOMS: atom_id res chain seq x y z
N MET A 1 12.85 3.65 22.76
CA MET A 1 12.95 3.58 21.28
C MET A 1 11.61 3.09 20.77
N SER A 2 10.77 3.97 20.21
CA SER A 2 9.40 3.61 19.77
C SER A 2 9.10 4.02 18.32
N GLY A 3 10.09 4.47 17.54
CA GLY A 3 9.84 5.14 16.26
C GLY A 3 9.41 4.25 15.07
N GLY A 4 9.56 2.92 15.15
CA GLY A 4 9.28 2.03 14.00
C GLY A 4 7.79 1.73 13.78
N GLY A 5 7.04 1.51 14.87
CA GLY A 5 5.63 1.10 14.81
C GLY A 5 4.69 2.24 14.38
N ASP A 6 4.94 3.46 14.88
CA ASP A 6 4.15 4.64 14.53
C ASP A 6 4.30 5.00 13.04
N ASN A 7 5.49 4.81 12.48
CA ASN A 7 5.76 5.03 11.06
C ASN A 7 5.05 4.00 10.17
N LEU A 8 5.04 2.72 10.56
CA LEU A 8 4.33 1.69 9.79
C LEU A 8 2.83 1.98 9.70
N GLN A 9 2.18 2.26 10.83
CA GLN A 9 0.75 2.56 10.83
C GLN A 9 0.41 3.82 10.03
N PHE A 10 1.27 4.84 10.10
CA PHE A 10 1.11 6.05 9.31
C PHE A 10 1.06 5.73 7.81
N TYR A 11 2.02 4.98 7.29
CA TYR A 11 2.07 4.66 5.86
C TYR A 11 0.96 3.67 5.44
N LEU A 12 0.59 2.70 6.27
CA LEU A 12 -0.53 1.80 5.98
C LEU A 12 -1.87 2.55 5.86
N ARG A 13 -2.11 3.53 6.75
CA ARG A 13 -3.29 4.40 6.66
C ARG A 13 -3.27 5.27 5.41
N ARG A 14 -2.11 5.86 5.07
CA ARG A 14 -1.95 6.69 3.87
C ARG A 14 -2.22 5.89 2.59
N LEU A 15 -1.73 4.64 2.53
CA LEU A 15 -2.04 3.71 1.43
C LEU A 15 -3.54 3.44 1.34
N ALA A 16 -4.19 3.13 2.47
CA ALA A 16 -5.63 2.89 2.51
C ALA A 16 -6.46 4.10 2.03
N VAL A 17 -6.07 5.32 2.43
CA VAL A 17 -6.70 6.56 1.96
C VAL A 17 -6.51 6.69 0.44
N ALA A 18 -5.30 6.52 -0.07
CA ALA A 18 -5.04 6.60 -1.51
C ALA A 18 -5.95 5.63 -2.30
N CYS A 19 -6.06 4.38 -1.85
CA CYS A 19 -6.90 3.37 -2.48
C CYS A 19 -8.41 3.65 -2.35
N SER A 20 -8.84 4.30 -1.28
CA SER A 20 -10.25 4.60 -1.03
C SER A 20 -10.76 5.78 -1.86
N TYR A 21 -9.90 6.75 -2.17
CA TYR A 21 -10.25 7.97 -2.90
C TYR A 21 -9.69 8.04 -4.33
N ALA A 22 -9.00 6.99 -4.77
CA ALA A 22 -8.60 6.87 -6.16
C ALA A 22 -9.82 6.74 -7.08
N ASP A 23 -9.69 7.33 -8.26
CA ASP A 23 -10.61 7.19 -9.39
C ASP A 23 -10.74 5.71 -9.79
N GLN A 24 -11.93 5.30 -10.20
CA GLN A 24 -12.28 3.94 -10.61
C GLN A 24 -11.31 3.37 -11.65
N ARG A 25 -10.85 4.22 -12.60
CA ARG A 25 -9.92 3.80 -13.67
C ARG A 25 -8.55 3.32 -13.19
N TYR A 26 -8.21 3.57 -11.92
CA TYR A 26 -6.94 3.15 -11.30
C TYR A 26 -7.09 1.96 -10.35
N LEU A 27 -8.31 1.48 -10.09
CA LEU A 27 -8.54 0.44 -9.08
C LEU A 27 -7.85 -0.87 -9.43
N ALA A 28 -7.77 -1.25 -10.70
CA ALA A 28 -7.07 -2.47 -11.12
C ALA A 28 -5.55 -2.38 -10.86
N GLN A 29 -4.96 -1.23 -11.15
CA GLN A 29 -3.54 -0.96 -10.92
C GLN A 29 -3.23 -0.89 -9.42
N LEU A 30 -4.12 -0.29 -8.62
CA LEU A 30 -4.00 -0.26 -7.16
C LEU A 30 -4.16 -1.64 -6.53
N LEU A 31 -5.06 -2.47 -7.06
CA LEU A 31 -5.19 -3.86 -6.64
C LEU A 31 -3.88 -4.63 -6.87
N ARG A 32 -3.28 -4.48 -8.05
CA ARG A 32 -1.97 -5.06 -8.39
C ARG A 32 -0.87 -4.55 -7.46
N LEU A 33 -0.83 -3.24 -7.17
CA LEU A 33 0.15 -2.65 -6.25
C LEU A 33 0.05 -3.27 -4.85
N VAL A 34 -1.15 -3.42 -4.32
CA VAL A 34 -1.38 -4.01 -2.99
C VAL A 34 -0.99 -5.49 -2.98
N ASP A 35 -1.25 -6.24 -4.07
CA ASP A 35 -0.82 -7.63 -4.20
C ASP A 35 0.72 -7.78 -4.24
N LEU A 36 1.44 -6.85 -4.87
CA LEU A 36 2.90 -6.81 -4.86
C LEU A 36 3.46 -6.59 -3.44
N LEU A 37 2.90 -5.61 -2.71
CA LEU A 37 3.25 -5.34 -1.32
C LEU A 37 2.98 -6.55 -0.41
N ALA A 38 1.81 -7.18 -0.55
CA ALA A 38 1.45 -8.38 0.22
C ALA A 38 2.35 -9.58 -0.09
N SER A 39 2.85 -9.68 -1.33
CA SER A 39 3.76 -10.75 -1.74
C SER A 39 5.23 -10.47 -1.39
N GLY A 40 5.54 -9.33 -0.77
CA GLY A 40 6.92 -8.92 -0.48
C GLY A 40 7.72 -8.52 -1.73
N ARG A 41 7.07 -8.31 -2.88
CA ARG A 41 7.70 -7.90 -4.14
C ARG A 41 7.87 -6.38 -4.14
N PHE A 42 8.70 -5.89 -3.22
CA PHE A 42 8.79 -4.48 -2.88
C PHE A 42 9.35 -3.60 -4.00
N GLU A 43 10.35 -4.06 -4.74
CA GLU A 43 10.91 -3.32 -5.87
C GLU A 43 9.84 -3.09 -6.96
N GLU A 44 9.13 -4.15 -7.34
CA GLU A 44 8.04 -4.06 -8.29
C GLU A 44 6.86 -3.22 -7.79
N ALA A 45 6.60 -3.23 -6.47
CA ALA A 45 5.60 -2.35 -5.87
C ALA A 45 6.00 -0.88 -6.02
N VAL A 46 7.26 -0.54 -5.80
CA VAL A 46 7.77 0.83 -6.02
C VAL A 46 7.66 1.23 -7.48
N GLU A 47 8.06 0.37 -8.42
CA GLU A 47 7.90 0.63 -9.86
C GLU A 47 6.43 0.83 -10.25
N ALA A 48 5.53 -0.03 -9.75
CA ALA A 48 4.10 0.12 -9.98
C ALA A 48 3.56 1.43 -9.41
N ALA A 49 4.02 1.86 -8.24
CA ALA A 49 3.65 3.14 -7.65
C ALA A 49 4.16 4.33 -8.47
N ASP A 50 5.33 4.23 -9.10
CA ASP A 50 5.88 5.26 -9.98
C ASP A 50 4.98 5.46 -11.22
N THR A 51 4.41 4.39 -11.78
CA THR A 51 3.44 4.50 -12.89
C THR A 51 2.10 5.14 -12.48
N LEU A 52 1.80 5.17 -11.18
CA LEU A 52 0.61 5.76 -10.58
C LEU A 52 0.86 7.14 -9.96
N SER A 53 2.09 7.64 -10.03
CA SER A 53 2.53 8.80 -9.26
C SER A 53 1.88 10.10 -9.72
N GLU A 54 1.81 10.40 -11.02
CA GLU A 54 1.13 11.62 -11.52
C GLU A 54 -0.37 11.68 -11.13
N PRO A 55 -1.17 10.61 -11.28
CA PRO A 55 -2.59 10.66 -10.92
C PRO A 55 -2.90 10.64 -9.41
N LEU A 56 -2.00 10.12 -8.57
CA LEU A 56 -2.21 9.93 -7.13
C LEU A 56 -1.20 10.68 -6.26
N GLU A 57 -0.48 11.63 -6.84
CA GLU A 57 0.54 12.46 -6.18
C GLU A 57 -0.03 13.19 -4.96
N ARG A 58 -1.30 13.63 -5.03
CA ARG A 58 -2.03 14.26 -3.92
C ARG A 58 -2.09 13.41 -2.64
N PHE A 59 -1.90 12.09 -2.76
CA PHE A 59 -1.85 11.18 -1.62
C PHE A 59 -0.41 10.75 -1.27
N GLY A 60 0.59 11.19 -2.04
CA GLY A 60 1.99 10.75 -1.99
C GLY A 60 2.14 9.24 -1.96
N LEU A 61 1.50 8.58 -2.92
CA LEU A 61 1.51 7.12 -3.05
C LEU A 61 2.94 6.57 -3.20
N ARG A 62 3.77 7.21 -4.03
CA ARG A 62 5.18 6.84 -4.24
C ARG A 62 5.97 6.81 -2.94
N GLU A 63 5.92 7.90 -2.19
CA GLU A 63 6.60 8.04 -0.89
C GLU A 63 6.11 6.96 0.09
N THR A 64 4.79 6.76 0.14
CA THR A 64 4.16 5.77 1.01
C THR A 64 4.62 4.35 0.70
N VAL A 65 4.62 3.97 -0.57
CA VAL A 65 5.03 2.63 -1.02
C VAL A 65 6.52 2.42 -0.80
N GLY A 66 7.36 3.42 -1.09
CA GLY A 66 8.80 3.36 -0.82
C GLY A 66 9.11 3.19 0.67
N ALA A 67 8.40 3.90 1.54
CA ALA A 67 8.57 3.79 2.98
C ALA A 67 8.11 2.43 3.52
N LEU A 68 6.93 1.94 3.10
CA LEU A 68 6.45 0.60 3.47
C LEU A 68 7.42 -0.49 3.00
N SER A 69 7.89 -0.39 1.76
CA SER A 69 8.86 -1.31 1.18
C SER A 69 10.15 -1.33 1.99
N SER A 70 10.68 -0.16 2.35
CA SER A 70 11.89 -0.05 3.16
C SER A 70 11.70 -0.62 4.57
N LEU A 71 10.57 -0.31 5.22
CA LEU A 71 10.26 -0.78 6.57
C LEU A 71 10.06 -2.30 6.61
N LEU A 72 9.42 -2.88 5.61
CA LEU A 72 9.06 -4.31 5.59
C LEU A 72 10.15 -5.21 5.02
N ALA A 73 10.97 -4.69 4.09
CA ALA A 73 12.15 -5.38 3.58
C ALA A 73 13.30 -5.43 4.60
N SER A 74 13.29 -4.54 5.59
CA SER A 74 14.30 -4.53 6.65
C SER A 74 14.36 -5.87 7.38
N GLN A 75 15.58 -6.32 7.67
CA GLN A 75 15.83 -7.49 8.52
C GLN A 75 15.34 -7.26 9.96
N ASP A 76 15.23 -6.00 10.38
CA ASP A 76 14.74 -5.59 11.69
C ASP A 76 13.21 -5.50 11.78
N ALA A 77 12.50 -5.72 10.67
CA ALA A 77 11.05 -5.75 10.68
C ALA A 77 10.54 -6.90 11.54
N SER A 78 9.88 -6.57 12.65
CA SER A 78 9.34 -7.59 13.55
C SER A 78 8.27 -8.44 12.85
N ALA A 79 8.12 -9.69 13.28
CA ALA A 79 7.05 -10.55 12.79
C ALA A 79 5.67 -9.91 12.96
N GLN A 80 5.46 -9.20 14.09
CA GLN A 80 4.24 -8.45 14.37
C GLN A 80 4.00 -7.31 13.37
N ALA A 81 5.04 -6.56 13.00
CA ALA A 81 4.93 -5.49 11.99
C ALA A 81 4.55 -6.06 10.62
N ARG A 82 5.14 -7.21 10.24
CA ARG A 82 4.81 -7.90 8.99
C ARG A 82 3.37 -8.41 9.00
N GLU A 83 2.93 -9.02 10.10
CA GLU A 83 1.55 -9.49 10.27
C GLU A 83 0.54 -8.33 10.22
N GLU A 84 0.84 -7.21 10.89
CA GLU A 84 0.02 -6.01 10.84
C GLU A 84 -0.11 -5.50 9.39
N ALA A 85 1.01 -5.37 8.67
CA ALA A 85 0.99 -4.95 7.28
C ALA A 85 0.16 -5.89 6.39
N GLN A 86 0.29 -7.21 6.56
CA GLN A 86 -0.50 -8.19 5.81
C GLN A 86 -2.01 -8.04 6.06
N ASN A 87 -2.40 -7.86 7.31
CA ASN A 87 -3.80 -7.62 7.68
C ASN A 87 -4.34 -6.33 7.04
N TRP A 88 -3.52 -5.28 6.97
CA TRP A 88 -3.87 -4.05 6.26
C TRP A 88 -4.00 -4.26 4.75
N PHE A 89 -3.04 -4.93 4.10
CA PHE A 89 -3.10 -5.20 2.67
C PHE A 89 -4.33 -6.00 2.29
N LEU A 90 -4.72 -7.00 3.09
CA LEU A 90 -5.95 -7.75 2.88
C LEU A 90 -7.20 -6.85 2.95
N ARG A 91 -7.28 -5.97 3.96
CA ARG A 91 -8.40 -5.03 4.11
C ARG A 91 -8.50 -4.06 2.95
N ILE A 92 -7.37 -3.51 2.51
CA ILE A 92 -7.30 -2.57 1.37
C ILE A 92 -7.71 -3.30 0.09
N LYS A 93 -7.19 -4.51 -0.14
CA LYS A 93 -7.57 -5.37 -1.28
C LYS A 93 -9.07 -5.59 -1.34
N MET A 94 -9.69 -5.98 -0.22
CA MET A 94 -11.13 -6.20 -0.15
C MET A 94 -11.92 -4.91 -0.43
N ALA A 95 -11.44 -3.75 0.05
CA ALA A 95 -12.08 -2.47 -0.21
C ALA A 95 -12.04 -2.09 -1.71
N ILE A 96 -10.88 -2.26 -2.36
CA ILE A 96 -10.71 -2.02 -3.81
C ILE A 96 -11.62 -2.96 -4.60
N GLN A 97 -11.61 -4.26 -4.28
CA GLN A 97 -12.45 -5.26 -4.95
C GLN A 97 -13.94 -4.92 -4.83
N ARG A 98 -14.41 -4.55 -3.63
CA ARG A 98 -15.82 -4.13 -3.45
C ARG A 98 -16.18 -2.94 -4.35
N ARG A 99 -15.31 -1.94 -4.47
CA ARG A 99 -15.54 -0.80 -5.35
C ARG A 99 -15.59 -1.22 -6.82
N LEU A 100 -14.68 -2.09 -7.25
CA LEU A 100 -14.67 -2.65 -8.60
C LEU A 100 -15.98 -3.37 -8.96
N PHE A 101 -16.62 -4.08 -8.01
CA PHE A 101 -17.88 -4.79 -8.24
C PHE A 101 -19.14 -3.94 -8.05
N THR A 102 -19.06 -2.83 -7.31
CA THR A 102 -20.23 -1.98 -7.01
C THR A 102 -20.39 -0.86 -8.03
N GLU A 103 -19.30 -0.43 -8.66
CA GLU A 103 -19.28 0.66 -9.64
C GLU A 103 -19.19 0.14 -11.10
N SER A 104 -19.26 -1.18 -11.31
CA SER A 104 -19.21 -1.86 -12.62
C SER A 104 -20.59 -2.19 -13.19
#